data_AF-A0A8B2NQ01-F1
#
_entry.id   AF-A0A8B2NQ01-F1
#
_cell.length_a   1.000
_cell.length_b   1.000
_cell.length_c   1.000
_cell.angle_alpha   90.00
_cell.angle_beta   90.00
_cell.angle_gamma   90.00
#
_symmetry.space_group_name_H-M   'P 1'
#
loop_
_entity.id
_entity.type
_entity.pdbx_description
1 polymer ?
#
loop_
_entity_poly.entity_id
_entity_poly.type
_entity_poly.pdbx_seq_one_letter_code
_entity_poly.pdbx_strand_id
1 'polypeptide(L)'
;MTFKLKRLRQCEKCPWKLSTDPREIPHGYEESLHRDLAHTIATPGTVSFGGPLRNMACHEHPPGEDAHCVGWLANQLGPGNNIALRIAMTRCENVGAIQLDGPQHERFEDTLPQPAEAGR
;
A
#
# COMPACT_ATOMS: atom_id res chain seq x y z
N MET A 1 10.22 -19.88 -9.57
CA MET A 1 10.71 -19.62 -8.21
C MET A 1 9.59 -19.01 -7.40
N THR A 2 9.34 -19.52 -6.20
CA THR A 2 8.44 -18.93 -5.21
C THR A 2 9.17 -17.84 -4.44
N PHE A 3 8.43 -17.01 -3.69
CA PHE A 3 9.02 -15.97 -2.85
C PHE A 3 8.24 -15.77 -1.55
N LYS A 4 8.81 -14.99 -0.63
CA LYS A 4 8.20 -14.61 0.65
C LYS A 4 8.19 -13.10 0.80
N LEU A 5 7.12 -12.56 1.37
CA LEU A 5 7.08 -11.19 1.86
C LEU A 5 8.02 -11.04 3.05
N LYS A 6 8.84 -9.98 3.05
CA LYS A 6 9.69 -9.61 4.19
C LYS A 6 8.87 -9.14 5.40
N ARG A 7 7.75 -8.48 5.13
CA ARG A 7 6.83 -7.95 6.15
C ARG A 7 5.43 -8.52 5.96
N LEU A 8 4.84 -8.95 7.07
CA LEU A 8 3.50 -9.53 7.10
C LEU A 8 2.51 -8.68 7.91
N ARG A 9 3.00 -7.88 8.87
CA ARG A 9 2.17 -7.03 9.72
C ARG A 9 2.13 -5.60 9.19
N GLN A 10 0.94 -5.02 9.15
CA GLN A 10 0.78 -3.61 8.84
C GLN A 10 1.52 -2.70 9.84
N CYS A 11 2.04 -1.57 9.34
CA CYS A 11 2.66 -0.53 10.16
C CYS A 11 1.64 0.13 11.09
N GLU A 12 2.09 0.55 12.27
CA GLU A 12 1.23 1.21 13.26
C GLU A 12 0.62 2.52 12.74
N LYS A 13 1.41 3.31 12.00
CA LYS A 13 0.98 4.56 11.35
C LYS A 13 0.82 4.37 9.84
N CYS A 14 0.25 3.24 9.40
CA CYS A 14 -0.01 3.04 7.98
C CYS A 14 -1.15 3.95 7.49
N PRO A 15 -0.95 4.78 6.44
CA PRO A 15 -1.99 5.70 5.95
C PRO A 15 -3.18 4.98 5.31
N TRP A 16 -3.07 3.67 5.04
CA TRP A 16 -4.21 2.87 4.60
C TRP A 16 -5.19 2.56 5.74
N LYS A 17 -4.79 2.71 7.01
CA LYS A 17 -5.64 2.47 8.18
C LYS A 17 -6.55 3.68 8.42
N LEU A 18 -7.85 3.45 8.59
CA LEU A 18 -8.84 4.52 8.84
C LEU A 18 -8.54 5.37 10.07
N SER A 19 -7.84 4.81 11.06
CA SER A 19 -7.50 5.48 12.32
C SER A 19 -6.16 6.24 12.29
N THR A 20 -5.53 6.39 11.13
CA THR A 20 -4.24 7.07 10.99
C THR A 20 -4.40 8.38 10.23
N ASP A 21 -3.95 9.49 10.81
CA ASP A 21 -3.64 10.70 10.05
C ASP A 21 -2.24 10.55 9.43
N PRO A 22 -2.08 10.58 8.10
CA PRO A 22 -0.78 10.51 7.44
C PRO A 22 0.22 11.57 7.92
N ARG A 23 -0.26 12.72 8.42
CA ARG A 23 0.60 13.78 8.95
C ARG A 23 1.33 13.39 10.23
N GLU A 24 0.86 12.35 10.92
CA GLU A 24 1.50 11.78 12.11
C GLU A 24 2.53 10.69 11.79
N ILE A 25 2.77 10.38 10.51
CA ILE A 25 3.78 9.39 10.13
C ILE A 25 5.17 9.93 10.55
N PRO A 26 5.95 9.13 11.31
CA PRO A 26 7.25 9.57 11.80
C PRO A 26 8.26 9.74 10.65
N HIS A 27 9.32 10.51 10.91
CA HIS A 27 10.45 10.72 9.99
C HIS A 27 10.17 11.56 8.74
N GLY A 28 9.11 12.37 8.77
CA GLY A 28 8.84 13.36 7.73
C GLY A 28 7.85 12.84 6.69
N TYR A 29 6.57 13.10 6.94
CA TYR A 29 5.54 12.92 5.93
C TYR A 29 5.60 14.04 4.89
N GLU A 30 5.62 13.68 3.61
CA GLU A 30 5.53 14.63 2.49
C GLU A 30 4.34 14.27 1.60
N GLU A 31 3.40 15.21 1.45
CA GLU A 31 2.15 14.97 0.72
C GLU A 31 2.38 14.75 -0.79
N SER A 32 3.33 15.47 -1.40
CA SER A 32 3.73 15.28 -2.80
C SER A 32 4.20 13.86 -3.07
N LEU A 33 5.11 13.34 -2.24
CA LEU A 33 5.58 11.96 -2.35
C LEU A 33 4.44 10.95 -2.14
N HIS A 34 3.53 11.22 -1.21
CA HIS A 34 2.35 10.37 -1.03
C HIS A 34 1.51 10.37 -2.30
N ARG A 35 1.16 11.53 -2.87
CA ARG A 35 0.37 11.65 -4.10
C ARG A 35 1.02 10.91 -5.27
N ASP A 36 2.35 10.98 -5.38
CA ASP A 36 3.08 10.28 -6.43
C ASP A 36 2.87 8.76 -6.38
N LEU A 37 2.58 8.16 -5.21
CA LEU A 37 2.30 6.73 -5.09
C LEU A 37 1.07 6.26 -5.89
N ALA A 38 0.23 7.17 -6.38
CA ALA A 38 -0.85 6.85 -7.32
C ALA A 38 -0.37 6.00 -8.51
N HIS A 39 0.88 6.17 -8.96
CA HIS A 39 1.45 5.39 -10.06
C HIS A 39 1.64 3.89 -9.75
N THR A 40 1.49 3.50 -8.48
CA THR A 40 1.54 2.10 -8.01
C THR A 40 0.15 1.47 -7.89
N ILE A 41 -0.91 2.25 -8.08
CA ILE A 41 -2.30 1.79 -8.01
C ILE A 41 -2.72 1.26 -9.38
N ALA A 42 -3.38 0.10 -9.41
CA ALA A 42 -3.89 -0.47 -10.66
C ALA A 42 -4.95 0.44 -11.29
N THR A 43 -4.85 0.64 -12.61
CA THR A 43 -5.87 1.36 -13.38
C THR A 43 -7.02 0.42 -13.74
N PRO A 44 -8.27 0.74 -13.37
CA PRO A 44 -9.42 -0.10 -13.69
C PRO A 44 -9.54 -0.41 -15.18
N GLY A 45 -9.89 -1.65 -15.52
CA GLY A 45 -10.04 -2.09 -16.91
C GLY A 45 -8.72 -2.31 -17.67
N THR A 46 -7.57 -2.13 -17.02
CA THR A 46 -6.25 -2.39 -17.63
C THR A 46 -5.58 -3.58 -16.97
N VAL A 47 -4.85 -4.36 -17.76
CA VAL A 47 -3.95 -5.39 -17.23
C VAL A 47 -2.61 -5.25 -17.95
N SER A 48 -1.57 -4.90 -17.21
CA SER A 48 -0.23 -4.76 -17.78
C SER A 48 0.52 -6.08 -17.60
N PHE A 49 0.71 -6.82 -18.69
CA PHE A 49 1.52 -8.04 -18.72
C PHE A 49 2.92 -7.75 -19.28
N GLY A 50 3.94 -8.44 -18.77
CA GLY A 50 5.31 -8.41 -19.32
C GLY A 50 6.20 -7.25 -18.85
N GLY A 51 5.66 -6.27 -18.13
CA GLY A 51 6.44 -5.21 -17.47
C GLY A 51 6.71 -5.49 -15.99
N PRO A 52 7.64 -4.75 -15.36
CA PRO A 52 7.87 -4.85 -13.92
C PRO A 52 6.62 -4.38 -13.15
N LEU A 53 6.25 -5.12 -12.11
CA LEU A 53 5.19 -4.69 -11.18
C LEU A 53 5.66 -3.48 -10.38
N ARG A 54 4.89 -2.39 -10.45
CA ARG A 54 5.09 -1.22 -9.60
C ARG A 54 4.52 -1.53 -8.22
N ASN A 55 5.38 -1.53 -7.22
CA ASN A 55 5.00 -1.85 -5.84
C ASN A 55 5.23 -0.63 -4.94
N MET A 56 4.38 -0.46 -3.94
CA MET A 56 4.62 0.49 -2.87
C MET A 56 5.52 -0.15 -1.80
N ALA A 57 6.64 0.51 -1.50
CA ALA A 57 7.52 0.14 -0.39
C ALA A 57 6.96 0.61 0.96
N CYS A 58 7.31 -0.10 2.02
CA CYS A 58 7.03 0.27 3.40
C CYS A 58 7.99 1.38 3.86
N HIS A 59 7.46 2.46 4.44
CA HIS A 59 8.26 3.59 4.93
C HIS A 59 9.17 3.25 6.13
N GLU A 60 8.90 2.14 6.83
CA GLU A 60 9.74 1.71 7.96
C GLU A 60 11.01 0.96 7.52
N HIS A 61 11.24 0.77 6.21
CA HIS A 61 12.43 0.09 5.70
C HIS A 61 13.33 1.08 4.95
N PRO A 62 14.65 1.02 5.16
CA PRO A 62 15.58 1.89 4.45
C PRO A 62 15.65 1.51 2.96
N PRO A 63 16.02 2.46 2.07
CA PRO A 63 16.21 2.19 0.66
C PRO A 63 17.16 1.02 0.41
N GLY A 64 16.75 0.08 -0.45
CA GLY A 64 17.54 -1.12 -0.77
C GLY A 64 17.22 -2.32 0.11
N GLU A 65 16.52 -2.13 1.22
CA GLU A 65 15.94 -3.20 2.04
C GLU A 65 14.43 -3.30 1.89
N ASP A 66 13.88 -2.66 0.86
CA ASP A 66 12.46 -2.46 0.62
C ASP A 66 11.63 -3.72 0.91
N ALA A 67 10.63 -3.54 1.76
CA ALA A 67 9.55 -4.49 1.98
C ALA A 67 8.28 -3.93 1.35
N HIS A 68 7.42 -4.80 0.81
CA HIS A 68 6.10 -4.39 0.34
C HIS A 68 5.28 -3.75 1.47
N CYS A 69 4.61 -2.63 1.17
CA CYS A 69 3.64 -2.05 2.08
C CYS A 69 2.43 -2.98 2.22
N VAL A 70 2.15 -3.42 3.45
CA VAL A 70 1.07 -4.38 3.74
C VAL A 70 -0.32 -3.79 3.49
N GLY A 71 -0.56 -2.53 3.87
CA GLY A 71 -1.83 -1.84 3.60
C GLY A 71 -2.12 -1.73 2.09
N TRP A 72 -1.10 -1.34 1.32
CA TRP A 72 -1.18 -1.31 -0.14
C TRP A 72 -1.43 -2.69 -0.73
N LEU A 73 -0.72 -3.73 -0.27
CA LEU A 73 -0.93 -5.10 -0.72
C LEU A 73 -2.38 -5.53 -0.51
N ALA A 74 -2.94 -5.31 0.68
CA ALA A 74 -4.31 -5.69 0.99
C ALA A 74 -5.32 -4.95 0.10
N ASN A 75 -5.12 -3.65 -0.15
CA ASN A 75 -5.97 -2.90 -1.06
C ASN A 75 -5.87 -3.43 -2.50
N GLN A 76 -4.66 -3.59 -3.03
CA GLN A 76 -4.44 -3.98 -4.42
C GLN A 76 -4.82 -5.45 -4.69
N LEU A 77 -4.72 -6.32 -3.68
CA LEU A 77 -5.25 -7.69 -3.75
C LEU A 77 -6.75 -7.80 -3.48
N GLY A 78 -7.37 -6.73 -2.97
CA GLY A 78 -8.79 -6.64 -2.65
C GLY A 78 -9.50 -5.63 -3.56
N PRO A 79 -10.04 -4.51 -3.02
CA PRO A 79 -10.83 -3.52 -3.76
C PRO A 79 -10.11 -2.92 -4.98
N GLY A 80 -8.80 -2.68 -4.90
CA GLY A 80 -8.01 -2.15 -6.01
C GLY A 80 -7.86 -3.11 -7.18
N ASN A 81 -8.17 -4.40 -6.98
CA ASN A 81 -8.26 -5.43 -8.00
C ASN A 81 -7.09 -5.48 -9.01
N ASN A 82 -5.86 -5.39 -8.52
CA ASN A 82 -4.67 -5.47 -9.32
C ASN A 82 -4.45 -6.92 -9.80
N ILE A 83 -4.92 -7.23 -11.02
CA ILE A 83 -4.89 -8.59 -11.57
C ILE A 83 -3.47 -9.13 -11.72
N ALA A 84 -2.53 -8.28 -12.19
CA ALA A 84 -1.14 -8.69 -12.36
C ALA A 84 -0.49 -9.04 -11.00
N LEU A 85 -0.78 -8.25 -9.96
CA LEU A 85 -0.33 -8.54 -8.60
C LEU A 85 -0.97 -9.82 -8.04
N ARG A 86 -2.27 -10.04 -8.25
CA ARG A 86 -2.96 -11.27 -7.82
C ARG A 86 -2.30 -12.52 -8.42
N ILE A 87 -1.98 -12.48 -9.72
CA ILE A 87 -1.28 -13.57 -10.40
C ILE A 87 0.12 -13.76 -9.80
N ALA A 88 0.87 -12.68 -9.57
CA ALA A 88 2.20 -12.77 -8.97
C ALA A 88 2.15 -13.37 -7.55
N MET A 89 1.15 -12.99 -6.74
CA MET A 89 0.99 -13.46 -5.37
C MET A 89 0.58 -14.94 -5.26
N THR A 90 0.18 -15.59 -6.35
CA THR A 90 0.01 -17.06 -6.35
C THR A 90 1.32 -17.81 -6.10
N ARG A 91 2.48 -17.15 -6.32
CA ARG A 91 3.82 -17.69 -6.04
C ARG A 91 4.38 -17.22 -4.70
N CYS A 92 3.61 -16.46 -3.91
CA CYS A 92 4.00 -15.96 -2.62
C CYS A 92 3.59 -16.94 -1.52
N GLU A 93 4.56 -17.56 -0.85
CA GLU A 93 4.30 -18.66 0.09
C GLU A 93 3.57 -18.22 1.36
N ASN A 94 3.80 -16.99 1.80
CA ASN A 94 3.30 -16.46 3.08
C ASN A 94 2.26 -15.35 2.91
N VAL A 95 1.64 -15.18 1.73
CA VAL A 95 0.65 -14.11 1.50
C VAL A 95 -0.56 -14.24 2.42
N GLY A 96 -0.98 -15.47 2.74
CA GLY A 96 -2.09 -15.74 3.66
C GLY A 96 -1.79 -15.40 5.13
N ALA A 97 -0.55 -15.10 5.47
CA ALA A 97 -0.14 -14.69 6.81
C ALA A 97 -0.13 -13.16 7.01
N ILE A 98 -0.58 -12.39 6.01
CA ILE A 98 -0.75 -10.94 6.11
C ILE A 98 -1.73 -10.61 7.26
N GLN A 99 -1.35 -9.64 8.09
CA GLN A 99 -2.14 -9.18 9.22
C GLN A 99 -2.34 -7.67 9.13
N LEU A 100 -3.60 -7.27 8.98
CA LEU A 100 -4.04 -5.88 9.05
C LEU A 100 -4.24 -5.45 10.51
N ASP A 101 -4.02 -4.17 10.75
CA ASP A 101 -4.26 -3.52 12.03
C ASP A 101 -5.54 -2.66 11.93
N GLY A 102 -6.70 -3.31 11.91
CA GLY A 102 -8.00 -2.64 11.82
C GLY A 102 -8.45 -2.28 10.39
N PRO A 103 -9.57 -1.52 10.28
CA PRO A 103 -10.20 -1.19 9.00
C PRO A 103 -9.30 -0.37 8.07
N GLN A 104 -9.43 -0.61 6.76
CA GLN A 104 -8.65 0.06 5.72
C GLN A 104 -9.52 1.01 4.88
N HIS A 105 -8.90 2.04 4.31
CA HIS A 105 -9.45 2.79 3.19
C HIS A 105 -9.59 1.88 1.95
N GLU A 106 -10.72 2.01 1.24
CA GLU A 106 -10.95 1.27 -0.01
C GLU A 106 -10.30 1.93 -1.22
N ARG A 107 -10.11 3.26 -1.16
CA ARG A 107 -9.54 4.06 -2.24
C ARG A 107 -8.23 4.71 -1.82
N PHE A 108 -7.33 4.87 -2.78
CA PHE A 108 -6.07 5.57 -2.56
C PHE A 108 -6.28 7.05 -2.20
N GLU A 109 -7.26 7.72 -2.80
CA GLU A 109 -7.48 9.14 -2.50
C GLU A 109 -7.84 9.38 -1.03
N ASP A 110 -8.47 8.41 -0.38
CA ASP A 110 -8.88 8.50 1.02
C ASP A 110 -7.68 8.32 1.98
N THR A 111 -6.53 7.82 1.50
CA THR A 111 -5.30 7.76 2.30
C THR A 111 -4.57 9.10 2.33
N LEU A 112 -4.93 10.06 1.47
CA LEU A 112 -4.32 11.37 1.46
C LEU A 112 -4.85 12.22 2.62
N PRO A 113 -4.06 13.18 3.13
CA PRO A 113 -4.50 14.05 4.21
C PRO A 113 -5.72 14.85 3.75
N GLN A 114 -6.80 14.79 4.51
CA GLN A 114 -7.95 15.65 4.23
C GLN A 114 -7.57 17.12 4.43
N PRO A 115 -8.12 18.05 3.62
CA PRO A 115 -7.98 19.48 3.91
C PRO A 115 -8.40 19.73 5.35
N ALA A 116 -7.64 20.53 6.09
CA ALA A 116 -8.09 20.96 7.42
C ALA A 116 -9.48 21.58 7.24
N GLU A 117 -10.49 21.03 7.93
CA GLU A 117 -11.82 21.63 7.91
C GLU A 117 -11.65 23.08 8.34
N ALA A 118 -11.90 24.02 7.43
CA ALA A 118 -12.03 25.42 7.80
C ALA A 118 -13.19 25.46 8.80
N GLY A 119 -12.87 25.76 10.05
CA GLY A 119 -13.77 25.66 11.19
C GLY A 119 -15.18 26.14 10.88
N ARG A 120 -16.16 25.31 11.21
CA ARG A 120 -17.55 25.73 11.37
C ARG A 120 -17.73 26.42 12.71
#